data_AF-A0A8T4U6N0-F1
#
_entry.id   AF-A0A8T4U6N0-F1
#
_cell.length_a   1.000
_cell.length_b   1.000
_cell.length_c   1.000
_cell.angle_alpha   90.00
_cell.angle_beta   90.00
_cell.angle_gamma   90.00
#
_symmetry.space_group_name_H-M   'P 1'
#
loop_
_entity.id
_entity.type
_entity.pdbx_description
1 polymer ?
#
loop_
_entity_poly.entity_id
_entity_poly.type
_entity_poly.pdbx_seq_one_letter_code
_entity_poly.pdbx_strand_id
1 'polypeptide(L)'
;MLIIINKQSKIPLIGLIQIGIIDRGTNLLQIRPTTICNLDCIFCSTNHPLHQNNYIAEKSYLIETLKEIIKEKQTNIEANIDSVGEPTTYENLIPLIEEISKIKEVNFISMQTNGTLLTKQLIKQLEKANLNRINLSIHTLDENKAKILANNKN
;
A
#
# COMPACT_ATOMS: atom_id res chain seq x y z
N MET A 1 -0.35 -15.04 -11.70
CA MET A 1 0.99 -14.65 -12.22
C MET A 1 1.40 -13.33 -11.61
N LEU A 2 2.71 -13.03 -11.48
CA LEU A 2 3.20 -11.73 -11.00
C LEU A 2 3.49 -10.81 -12.20
N ILE A 3 2.94 -9.59 -12.17
CA ILE A 3 3.09 -8.59 -13.22
C ILE A 3 3.73 -7.33 -12.62
N ILE A 4 4.80 -6.84 -13.24
CA ILE A 4 5.46 -5.60 -12.85
C ILE A 4 4.93 -4.47 -13.73
N ILE A 5 4.38 -3.42 -13.11
CA ILE A 5 3.90 -2.22 -13.79
C ILE A 5 4.99 -1.15 -13.68
N ASN A 6 5.58 -0.84 -14.83
CA ASN A 6 6.60 0.20 -15.02
C ASN A 6 6.20 1.10 -16.19
N LYS A 7 7.02 2.11 -16.51
CA LYS A 7 6.75 3.00 -17.66
C LYS A 7 6.60 2.26 -18.98
N GLN A 8 7.37 1.20 -19.20
CA GLN A 8 7.35 0.44 -20.45
C GLN A 8 6.03 -0.33 -20.63
N SER A 9 5.33 -0.64 -19.54
CA SER A 9 4.03 -1.30 -19.58
C SER A 9 2.93 -0.45 -20.26
N LYS A 10 3.11 0.88 -20.35
CA LYS A 10 2.10 1.84 -20.86
C LYS A 10 0.78 1.81 -20.09
N ILE A 11 0.76 1.24 -18.89
CA ILE A 11 -0.40 1.22 -17.99
C ILE A 11 -0.31 2.45 -17.08
N PRO A 12 -1.31 3.34 -17.05
CA PRO A 12 -1.30 4.49 -16.15
C PRO A 12 -1.43 4.02 -14.71
N LEU A 13 -0.65 4.60 -13.79
CA LEU A 13 -0.79 4.30 -12.36
C LEU A 13 -1.90 5.10 -11.67
N ILE A 14 -2.54 6.07 -12.32
CA ILE A 14 -3.63 6.84 -11.72
C ILE A 14 -5.00 6.18 -11.96
N GLY A 15 -5.82 6.11 -10.91
CA GLY A 15 -7.23 5.68 -11.00
C GLY A 15 -7.46 4.17 -11.08
N LEU A 16 -6.39 3.36 -11.10
CA LEU A 16 -6.48 1.92 -11.00
C LEU A 16 -6.78 1.52 -9.55
N ILE A 17 -7.86 0.74 -9.35
CA ILE A 17 -8.32 0.38 -8.00
C ILE A 17 -7.29 -0.54 -7.32
N GLN A 18 -6.66 -1.46 -8.03
CA GLN A 18 -5.83 -2.49 -7.41
C GLN A 18 -4.41 -2.02 -7.09
N ILE A 19 -3.86 -1.10 -7.88
CA ILE A 19 -2.43 -0.77 -7.91
C ILE A 19 -2.24 0.68 -8.36
N GLY A 20 -1.16 1.35 -7.95
CA GLY A 20 -0.88 2.73 -8.36
C GLY A 20 -1.37 3.76 -7.35
N ILE A 21 -2.03 4.82 -7.80
CA ILE A 21 -2.43 5.96 -6.99
C ILE A 21 -3.90 6.27 -7.21
N ILE A 22 -4.64 6.38 -6.11
CA ILE A 22 -6.05 6.77 -6.10
C ILE A 22 -6.18 8.11 -5.37
N ASP A 23 -6.67 9.12 -6.08
CA ASP A 23 -7.07 10.39 -5.48
C ASP A 23 -8.44 10.23 -4.81
N ARG A 24 -8.53 10.57 -3.53
CA ARG A 24 -9.79 10.53 -2.75
C ARG A 24 -10.53 11.87 -2.74
N GLY A 25 -10.15 12.81 -3.61
CA GLY A 25 -10.85 14.07 -3.86
C GLY A 25 -10.54 15.19 -2.86
N THR A 26 -9.74 14.91 -1.83
CA THR A 26 -9.33 15.87 -0.79
C THR A 26 -7.80 16.00 -0.79
N ASN A 27 -7.16 16.09 0.37
CA ASN A 27 -5.70 16.06 0.52
C ASN A 27 -5.13 14.62 0.53
N LEU A 28 -5.98 13.60 0.50
CA LEU A 28 -5.56 12.20 0.65
C LEU A 28 -5.27 11.53 -0.70
N LEU A 29 -4.03 11.05 -0.86
CA LEU A 29 -3.63 10.16 -1.95
C LEU A 29 -3.36 8.77 -1.40
N GLN A 30 -4.07 7.77 -1.92
CA GLN A 30 -3.77 6.37 -1.62
C GLN A 30 -2.72 5.84 -2.58
N ILE A 31 -1.66 5.26 -2.04
CA ILE A 31 -0.52 4.75 -2.81
C ILE A 31 -0.49 3.24 -2.61
N ARG A 32 -0.75 2.49 -3.69
CA ARG A 32 -0.86 1.03 -3.75
C ARG A 32 0.31 0.42 -4.50
N PRO A 33 1.40 0.05 -3.81
CA PRO A 33 2.61 -0.39 -4.48
C PRO A 33 2.61 -1.87 -4.88
N THR A 34 1.73 -2.67 -4.27
CA THR A 34 1.60 -4.10 -4.54
C THR A 34 0.16 -4.55 -4.36
N THR A 35 -0.21 -5.71 -4.89
CA THR A 35 -1.44 -6.45 -4.54
C THR A 35 -1.15 -7.76 -3.81
N ILE A 36 0.13 -8.08 -3.59
CA ILE A 36 0.53 -9.29 -2.87
C ILE A 36 0.04 -9.19 -1.43
N CYS A 37 -0.46 -10.29 -0.89
CA CYS A 37 -0.86 -10.40 0.50
C CYS A 37 -0.31 -11.68 1.09
N ASN A 38 0.06 -11.65 2.37
CA ASN A 38 0.46 -12.84 3.11
C ASN A 38 -0.72 -13.54 3.83
N LEU A 39 -1.93 -12.97 3.75
CA LEU A 39 -3.17 -13.54 4.24
C LEU A 39 -4.14 -13.82 3.08
N ASP A 40 -5.09 -14.73 3.31
CA ASP A 40 -6.08 -15.16 2.33
C ASP A 40 -7.51 -14.97 2.85
N CYS A 41 -7.79 -13.79 3.40
CA CYS A 41 -9.03 -13.55 4.14
C CYS A 41 -10.30 -13.83 3.31
N ILE A 42 -11.26 -14.56 3.87
CA ILE A 42 -12.47 -15.06 3.17
C ILE A 42 -13.42 -13.97 2.66
N PHE A 43 -13.26 -12.74 3.16
CA PHE A 43 -14.05 -11.57 2.77
C PHE A 43 -13.26 -10.58 1.90
N CYS A 44 -12.00 -10.87 1.60
CA CYS A 44 -11.12 -9.96 0.86
C CYS A 44 -11.23 -10.19 -0.66
N SER A 45 -11.02 -9.13 -1.44
CA SER A 45 -10.93 -9.21 -2.89
C SER A 45 -9.76 -10.07 -3.38
N THR A 46 -8.72 -10.28 -2.58
CA THR A 46 -7.56 -11.11 -2.92
C THR A 46 -7.86 -12.60 -2.93
N ASN A 47 -8.87 -13.05 -2.17
CA ASN A 47 -9.34 -14.44 -2.16
C ASN A 47 -10.35 -14.71 -3.29
N HIS A 48 -10.78 -13.69 -4.02
CA HIS A 48 -11.81 -13.85 -5.04
C HIS A 48 -11.29 -14.67 -6.24
N PRO A 49 -12.07 -15.62 -6.81
CA PRO A 49 -11.63 -16.47 -7.93
C PRO A 49 -11.18 -15.71 -9.18
N LEU A 50 -11.64 -14.47 -9.35
CA LEU A 50 -11.25 -13.58 -10.45
C LEU A 50 -9.91 -12.86 -10.21
N HIS A 51 -9.34 -12.95 -9.01
CA HIS A 51 -8.04 -12.38 -8.66
C HIS A 51 -6.91 -13.33 -9.12
N GLN A 52 -6.65 -13.35 -10.43
CA GLN A 52 -5.72 -14.29 -11.05
C GLN A 52 -4.25 -13.84 -11.00
N ASN A 53 -4.02 -12.54 -10.82
CA ASN A 53 -2.70 -11.94 -10.94
C ASN A 53 -2.38 -11.03 -9.76
N ASN A 54 -1.10 -11.05 -9.38
CA ASN A 54 -0.53 -10.08 -8.48
C ASN A 54 0.22 -9.02 -9.27
N TYR A 55 0.18 -7.78 -8.79
CA TYR A 55 0.83 -6.64 -9.40
C TYR A 55 1.82 -6.01 -8.43
N ILE A 56 2.91 -5.49 -8.97
CA ILE A 56 3.88 -4.66 -8.28
C ILE A 56 4.09 -3.42 -9.15
N ALA A 57 3.88 -2.23 -8.57
CA ALA A 57 4.23 -0.99 -9.23
C ALA A 57 5.70 -0.65 -8.95
N GLU A 58 6.43 -0.32 -10.01
CA GLU A 58 7.82 0.12 -9.89
C GLU A 58 7.90 1.41 -9.07
N LYS A 59 8.78 1.45 -8.07
CA LYS A 59 8.94 2.57 -7.14
C LYS A 59 9.16 3.90 -7.85
N SER A 60 10.07 3.93 -8.83
CA SER A 60 10.39 5.14 -9.60
C SER A 60 9.16 5.66 -10.34
N TYR A 61 8.36 4.76 -10.93
CA TYR A 61 7.14 5.13 -11.63
C TYR A 61 6.07 5.66 -10.67
N LEU A 62 5.88 5.04 -9.50
CA LEU A 62 4.99 5.56 -8.44
C LEU A 62 5.38 6.98 -8.01
N ILE A 63 6.67 7.22 -7.74
CA ILE A 63 7.15 8.54 -7.29
C ILE A 63 6.93 9.60 -8.36
N GLU A 64 7.17 9.27 -9.63
CA GLU A 64 6.93 10.19 -10.73
C GLU A 64 5.45 10.53 -10.88
N THR A 65 4.58 9.51 -10.93
CA THR A 65 3.12 9.73 -11.02
C THR A 65 2.61 10.49 -9.80
N LEU A 66 3.15 10.23 -8.60
CA LEU A 66 2.79 10.99 -7.40
C LEU A 66 3.11 12.46 -7.58
N LYS A 67 4.33 12.80 -8.03
CA LYS A 67 4.74 14.20 -8.26
C LYS A 67 3.87 14.90 -9.31
N GLU A 68 3.48 14.19 -10.37
CA GLU A 68 2.55 14.71 -11.39
C GLU A 68 1.18 15.05 -10.76
N ILE A 69 0.61 14.15 -9.97
CA ILE A 69 -0.68 14.38 -9.29
C ILE A 69 -0.59 15.55 -8.32
N ILE A 70 0.48 15.62 -7.52
CA ILE A 70 0.68 16.67 -6.52
C ILE A 70 0.74 18.06 -7.16
N LYS A 71 1.40 18.18 -8.32
CA LYS A 71 1.49 19.44 -9.07
C LYS A 71 0.11 19.99 -9.42
N GLU A 72 -0.84 19.12 -9.75
CA GLU A 72 -2.22 19.52 -10.09
C GLU A 72 -3.07 19.83 -8.86
N LYS A 73 -2.81 19.19 -7.71
CA LYS A 73 -3.63 19.33 -6.50
C LYS A 73 -3.44 20.64 -5.73
N GLN A 74 -2.25 21.25 -5.80
CA GLN A 74 -1.93 22.54 -5.16
C GLN A 74 -2.33 22.65 -3.67
N THR A 75 -2.28 21.54 -2.94
CA THR A 75 -2.56 21.45 -1.51
C THR A 75 -1.54 20.55 -0.84
N ASN A 76 -1.41 20.67 0.48
CA ASN A 76 -0.67 19.68 1.26
C ASN A 76 -1.34 18.30 1.13
N ILE A 77 -0.53 17.25 1.18
CA ILE A 77 -0.93 15.88 0.87
C ILE A 77 -0.66 14.95 2.06
N GLU A 78 -1.67 14.14 2.37
CA GLU A 78 -1.49 12.90 3.11
C GLU A 78 -1.26 11.76 2.11
N ALA A 79 -0.10 11.13 2.19
CA ALA A 79 0.25 9.94 1.43
C ALA A 79 -0.09 8.69 2.26
N ASN A 80 -1.21 8.05 1.95
CA ASN A 80 -1.60 6.82 2.63
C ASN A 80 -1.20 5.59 1.82
N ILE A 81 -0.19 4.87 2.30
CA ILE A 81 0.27 3.62 1.71
C ILE A 81 -0.70 2.51 2.11
N ASP A 82 -1.43 2.00 1.13
CA ASP A 82 -2.34 0.89 1.31
C ASP A 82 -2.17 -0.13 0.18
N SER A 83 -3.01 -1.14 0.16
CA SER A 83 -3.00 -2.16 -0.87
C SER A 83 -4.35 -2.87 -0.86
N VAL A 84 -4.73 -3.48 -1.98
CA VAL A 84 -5.76 -4.53 -1.94
C VAL A 84 -5.23 -5.82 -1.29
N GLY A 85 -3.91 -5.98 -1.19
CA GLY A 85 -3.17 -6.96 -0.39
C GLY A 85 -2.52 -6.34 0.86
N GLU A 86 -1.21 -6.55 1.05
CA GLU A 86 -0.48 -6.14 2.25
C GLU A 86 0.77 -5.30 1.90
N PRO A 87 0.85 -4.01 2.27
CA PRO A 87 1.99 -3.16 1.94
C PRO A 87 3.34 -3.66 2.46
N THR A 88 3.38 -4.36 3.60
CA THR A 88 4.61 -4.91 4.18
C THR A 88 5.22 -6.06 3.37
N THR A 89 4.53 -6.58 2.34
CA THR A 89 5.14 -7.50 1.36
C THR A 89 5.88 -6.78 0.24
N TYR A 90 5.78 -5.45 0.14
CA TYR A 90 6.46 -4.68 -0.90
C TYR A 90 7.94 -4.47 -0.53
N GLU A 91 8.85 -5.08 -1.29
CA GLU A 91 10.29 -5.03 -1.04
C GLU A 91 10.85 -3.60 -0.91
N ASN A 92 10.30 -2.68 -1.70
CA ASN A 92 10.72 -1.28 -1.73
C ASN A 92 9.94 -0.38 -0.76
N LEU A 93 9.25 -0.92 0.26
CA LEU A 93 8.41 -0.14 1.17
C LEU A 93 9.19 0.98 1.87
N ILE A 94 10.34 0.65 2.49
CA ILE A 94 11.15 1.65 3.20
C ILE A 94 11.68 2.72 2.23
N PRO A 95 12.36 2.37 1.11
CA PRO A 95 12.78 3.36 0.12
C PRO A 95 11.64 4.18 -0.48
N LEU A 96 10.44 3.61 -0.61
CA LEU A 96 9.27 4.33 -1.11
C LEU A 96 8.85 5.42 -0.13
N ILE A 97 8.73 5.09 1.16
CA ILE A 97 8.39 6.06 2.22
C ILE A 97 9.44 7.18 2.28
N GLU A 98 10.72 6.83 2.22
CA GLU A 98 11.82 7.80 2.23
C GLU A 98 11.78 8.77 1.04
N GLU A 99 11.42 8.30 -0.15
CA GLU A 99 11.28 9.17 -1.33
C GLU A 99 10.03 10.03 -1.29
N ILE A 100 8.91 9.49 -0.76
CA ILE A 100 7.68 10.24 -0.53
C ILE A 100 7.92 11.37 0.49
N SER A 101 8.63 11.10 1.58
CA SER A 101 8.87 12.08 2.66
C SER A 101 9.75 13.25 2.25
N LYS A 102 10.50 13.14 1.15
CA LYS A 102 11.27 14.23 0.55
C LYS A 102 10.42 15.17 -0.31
N ILE A 103 9.18 14.81 -0.62
CA ILE A 103 8.27 15.65 -1.41
C ILE A 103 7.70 16.74 -0.49
N LYS A 104 7.98 18.00 -0.79
CA LYS A 104 7.66 19.16 0.05
C LYS A 104 6.17 19.24 0.42
N GLU A 105 5.30 18.89 -0.52
CA GLU A 105 3.84 18.97 -0.37
C GLU A 105 3.29 17.80 0.47
N VAL A 106 4.04 16.72 0.66
CA VAL A 106 3.62 15.58 1.49
C VAL A 106 3.99 15.86 2.94
N ASN A 107 2.98 16.18 3.75
CA ASN A 107 3.18 16.55 5.16
C ASN A 107 2.87 15.40 6.14
N PHE A 108 2.22 14.35 5.66
CA PHE A 108 1.83 13.20 6.47
C PHE A 108 1.87 11.92 5.64
N ILE A 109 2.50 10.87 6.18
CA ILE A 109 2.55 9.54 5.58
C ILE A 109 1.92 8.56 6.56
N SER A 110 0.87 7.88 6.11
CA SER A 110 0.21 6.80 6.84
C SER A 110 0.37 5.48 6.09
N MET A 111 0.22 4.36 6.81
CA MET A 111 0.21 3.03 6.21
C MET A 111 -0.93 2.20 6.81
N GLN A 112 -1.58 1.37 5.99
CA GLN A 112 -2.58 0.40 6.43
C GLN A 112 -2.02 -1.02 6.26
N THR A 113 -2.05 -1.81 7.34
CA THR A 113 -1.45 -3.15 7.35
C THR A 113 -2.24 -4.10 8.24
N ASN A 114 -2.24 -5.38 7.91
CA ASN A 114 -2.73 -6.45 8.78
C ASN A 114 -1.80 -6.69 10.00
N GLY A 115 -0.60 -6.12 10.00
CA GLY A 115 0.32 -6.13 11.14
C GLY A 115 1.10 -7.44 11.35
N THR A 116 0.76 -8.52 10.64
CA THR A 116 1.34 -9.85 10.88
C THR A 116 2.82 -9.95 10.51
N LEU A 117 3.30 -9.10 9.60
CA LEU A 117 4.71 -9.02 9.20
C LEU A 117 5.48 -7.92 9.95
N LEU A 118 4.82 -7.16 10.85
CA LEU A 118 5.50 -6.13 11.62
C LEU A 118 6.44 -6.74 12.64
N THR A 119 7.70 -6.30 12.60
CA THR A 119 8.70 -6.60 13.61
C THR A 119 9.17 -5.32 14.27
N LYS A 120 9.77 -5.42 15.47
CA LYS A 120 10.38 -4.25 16.14
C LYS A 120 11.40 -3.54 15.25
N GLN A 121 12.16 -4.30 14.43
CA GLN A 121 13.13 -3.74 13.50
C GLN A 121 12.44 -2.99 12.36
N LEU A 122 11.41 -3.60 11.75
CA LEU A 122 10.65 -2.96 10.66
C LEU A 122 9.98 -1.68 11.14
N ILE A 123 9.37 -1.67 12.34
CA ILE A 123 8.76 -0.46 12.92
C ILE A 123 9.79 0.66 13.07
N LYS A 124 11.00 0.36 13.57
CA LYS A 124 12.10 1.35 13.67
C LYS A 124 12.54 1.87 12.29
N GLN A 125 12.52 1.03 11.26
CA GLN A 125 12.84 1.46 9.89
C GLN A 125 11.74 2.36 9.32
N LEU A 126 10.47 2.03 9.54
CA LEU A 126 9.32 2.85 9.12
C LEU A 126 9.35 4.23 9.79
N GLU A 127 9.61 4.28 11.09
CA GLU A 127 9.77 5.54 11.84
C GLU A 127 10.92 6.39 11.28
N LYS A 128 12.10 5.77 11.06
CA LYS A 128 13.26 6.45 10.46
C LYS A 128 13.00 6.96 9.05
N ALA A 129 12.17 6.26 8.28
CA ALA A 129 11.75 6.67 6.94
C ALA A 129 10.76 7.86 6.94
N ASN A 130 10.31 8.28 8.13
CA ASN A 130 9.31 9.34 8.37
C ASN A 130 7.85 8.89 8.17
N LEU A 131 7.54 7.61 8.42
CA LEU A 131 6.15 7.16 8.53
C LEU A 131 5.51 7.71 9.82
N ASN A 132 4.39 8.42 9.70
CA ASN A 132 3.74 9.09 10.84
C ASN A 132 2.69 8.24 11.55
N ARG A 133 1.99 7.35 10.83
CA ARG A 133 0.91 6.52 11.39
C ARG A 133 0.83 5.15 10.76
N ILE A 134 0.58 4.14 11.59
CA ILE A 134 0.17 2.81 11.17
C ILE A 134 -1.29 2.61 11.58
N ASN A 135 -2.13 2.24 10.61
CA ASN A 135 -3.50 1.78 10.82
C ASN A 135 -3.50 0.25 10.76
N LEU A 136 -3.86 -0.41 11.87
CA LEU A 136 -3.90 -1.86 11.96
C LEU A 136 -5.31 -2.39 11.63
N SER A 137 -5.37 -3.31 10.67
CA SER A 137 -6.60 -4.03 10.34
C SER A 137 -6.81 -5.21 11.28
N ILE A 138 -7.64 -5.02 12.31
CA ILE A 138 -8.01 -6.06 13.27
C ILE A 138 -9.53 -6.29 13.17
N HIS A 139 -9.94 -7.41 12.59
CA HIS A 139 -11.35 -7.70 12.31
C HIS A 139 -12.10 -8.35 13.49
N THR A 140 -11.37 -8.93 14.45
CA THR A 140 -11.92 -9.58 15.63
C THR A 140 -10.84 -9.73 16.70
N LEU A 141 -11.24 -9.78 17.97
CA LEU A 141 -10.37 -10.11 19.10
C LEU A 141 -10.44 -11.60 19.49
N ASP A 142 -11.42 -12.34 18.96
CA ASP A 142 -11.52 -13.79 19.12
C ASP A 142 -10.54 -14.50 18.17
N GLU A 143 -9.63 -15.29 18.74
CA GLU A 143 -8.57 -16.00 17.99
C GLU A 143 -9.13 -17.01 16.99
N ASN A 144 -10.13 -17.81 17.38
CA ASN A 144 -10.72 -18.81 16.50
C ASN A 144 -11.43 -18.14 15.32
N LYS A 145 -12.15 -17.05 15.60
CA LYS A 145 -12.77 -16.24 14.55
C LYS A 145 -11.72 -15.58 13.67
N ALA A 146 -10.58 -15.15 14.21
CA ALA A 146 -9.49 -14.57 13.42
C ALA A 146 -8.91 -15.60 12.43
N LYS A 147 -8.69 -16.85 12.87
CA LYS A 147 -8.25 -17.97 12.02
C LYS A 147 -9.23 -18.22 10.87
N ILE A 148 -10.52 -18.32 11.17
CA ILE A 148 -11.58 -18.48 10.16
C ILE A 148 -11.56 -17.32 9.16
N LEU A 149 -11.54 -16.08 9.66
CA LEU A 149 -11.57 -14.88 8.84
C LEU A 149 -10.35 -14.75 7.92
N ALA A 150 -9.17 -15.15 8.38
CA ALA A 150 -7.93 -15.16 7.59
C ALA A 150 -7.79 -16.38 6.67
N ASN A 151 -8.80 -17.25 6.61
CA ASN A 151 -8.75 -18.57 5.96
C ASN A 151 -7.54 -19.42 6.41
N ASN A 152 -7.10 -19.21 7.65
CA ASN A 152 -6.00 -19.96 8.25
C ASN A 152 -6.56 -21.16 9.00
N LYS A 153 -6.29 -22.37 8.48
CA LYS A 153 -6.78 -23.63 9.05
C LYS A 153 -5.86 -24.22 10.12
N ASN A 154 -4.74 -23.53 10.42
CA ASN A 154 -3.76 -23.93 11.42
C ASN A 154 -3.96 -23.18 12.75
#